data_AF-A0A809SAI2-F1
#
_entry.id   AF-A0A809SAI2-F1
#
_cell.length_a   1.000
_cell.length_b   1.000
_cell.length_c   1.000
_cell.angle_alpha   90.00
_cell.angle_beta   90.00
_cell.angle_gamma   90.00
#
_symmetry.space_group_name_H-M   'P 1'
#
loop_
_entity.id
_entity.type
_entity.pdbx_description
1 polymer ?
#
loop_
_entity_poly.entity_id
_entity_poly.type
_entity_poly.pdbx_seq_one_letter_code
_entity_poly.pdbx_strand_id
1 'polypeptide(L)'
;MKKYLLVVACAFVAALMVVVIWFQEYLPFKAQVFIASYIIVPAHLQSLPADRKITVQNWQSFEQWTEASALCHKTFWFESVQTPHFLRKIKSLGVNVDTHPQELPDAKWEIKHHVGVLGMSVSQIQYWGDSGSEFFVRVNSPPDVVIKSLGAGALPKYFPELNYLAVVLTEKPTLNNPFPNLIFVRGAQDNQHSYIGCREFDY
;
A
#
# COMPACT_ATOMS: atom_id res chain seq x y z
N MET A 1 31.19 -8.67 42.29
CA MET A 1 30.08 -9.40 41.61
C MET A 1 29.30 -8.57 40.59
N LYS A 2 28.89 -7.31 40.85
CA LYS A 2 28.10 -6.51 39.88
C LYS A 2 28.76 -6.23 38.52
N LYS A 3 30.10 -6.08 38.46
CA LYS A 3 30.82 -5.81 37.19
C LYS A 3 30.81 -6.99 36.21
N TYR A 4 30.81 -8.23 36.70
CA TYR A 4 30.79 -9.42 35.86
C TYR A 4 29.42 -9.65 35.20
N LEU A 5 28.32 -9.32 35.90
CA LEU A 5 26.98 -9.42 35.35
C LEU A 5 26.76 -8.47 34.16
N LEU A 6 27.33 -7.25 34.25
CA LEU A 6 27.24 -6.24 33.19
C LEU A 6 28.02 -6.64 31.93
N VAL A 7 29.22 -7.19 32.11
CA VAL A 7 30.06 -7.64 30.98
C VAL A 7 29.43 -8.84 30.26
N VAL A 8 28.86 -9.78 31.01
CA VAL A 8 28.15 -10.93 30.43
C VAL A 8 26.88 -10.48 29.70
N ALA A 9 26.12 -9.53 30.25
CA ALA A 9 24.94 -8.97 29.58
C ALA A 9 25.30 -8.23 28.28
N CYS A 10 26.35 -7.40 28.28
CA CYS A 10 26.80 -6.70 27.07
C CYS A 10 27.33 -7.68 26.00
N ALA A 11 28.06 -8.72 26.40
CA ALA A 11 28.53 -9.75 25.47
C ALA A 11 27.37 -10.55 24.85
N PHE A 12 26.33 -10.83 25.63
CA PHE A 12 25.13 -11.52 25.15
C PHE A 12 24.32 -10.66 24.17
N VAL A 13 24.19 -9.36 24.44
CA VAL A 13 23.53 -8.41 23.53
C VAL A 13 24.35 -8.25 22.24
N ALA A 14 25.66 -8.14 22.33
CA ALA A 14 26.53 -8.07 21.15
C ALA A 14 26.46 -9.35 20.31
N ALA A 15 26.47 -10.52 20.93
CA ALA A 15 26.31 -11.80 20.24
C ALA A 15 24.93 -11.92 19.58
N LEU A 16 23.85 -11.48 20.25
CA LEU A 16 22.52 -11.42 19.67
C LEU A 16 22.45 -10.47 18.46
N MET A 17 23.09 -9.30 18.55
CA MET A 17 23.13 -8.36 17.42
C MET A 17 23.93 -8.93 16.24
N VAL A 18 25.07 -9.59 16.48
CA VAL A 18 25.85 -10.27 15.44
C VAL A 18 25.04 -11.39 14.79
N VAL A 19 24.31 -12.19 15.59
CA VAL A 19 23.41 -13.22 15.06
C VAL A 19 22.30 -12.58 14.23
N VAL A 20 21.67 -11.49 14.68
CA VAL A 20 20.62 -10.79 13.91
C VAL A 20 21.16 -10.21 12.60
N ILE A 21 22.35 -9.60 12.61
CA ILE A 21 23.00 -9.05 11.42
C ILE A 21 23.37 -10.18 10.45
N TRP A 22 23.95 -11.27 10.94
CA TRP A 22 24.32 -12.43 10.13
C TRP A 22 23.08 -13.14 9.54
N PHE A 23 22.00 -13.27 10.31
CA PHE A 23 20.71 -13.74 9.81
C PHE A 23 20.14 -12.83 8.71
N GLN A 24 20.35 -11.52 8.82
CA GLN A 24 19.85 -10.55 7.84
C GLN A 24 20.63 -10.53 6.51
N GLU A 25 21.88 -10.98 6.49
CA GLU A 25 22.73 -10.99 5.28
C GLU A 25 22.77 -12.36 4.58
N TYR A 26 22.60 -13.47 5.29
CA TYR A 26 22.87 -14.81 4.75
C TYR A 26 21.66 -15.76 4.63
N LEU A 27 20.45 -15.33 5.00
CA LEU A 27 19.28 -16.19 4.82
C LEU A 27 18.92 -16.30 3.32
N PRO A 28 18.85 -17.52 2.75
CA PRO A 28 18.35 -17.72 1.40
C PRO A 28 16.91 -17.20 1.31
N PHE A 29 16.49 -16.68 0.15
CA PHE A 29 15.17 -16.10 -0.11
C PHE A 29 14.01 -16.87 0.55
N LYS A 30 14.06 -18.21 0.52
CA LYS A 30 13.08 -19.12 1.16
C LYS A 30 12.90 -18.91 2.67
N ALA A 31 13.95 -18.54 3.41
CA ALA A 31 13.88 -18.31 4.84
C ALA A 31 13.49 -16.86 5.19
N GLN A 32 13.73 -15.91 4.30
CA GLN A 32 13.21 -14.54 4.42
C GLN A 32 11.68 -14.52 4.24
N VAL A 33 11.17 -15.29 3.27
CA VAL A 33 9.73 -15.56 3.10
C VAL A 33 9.13 -16.15 4.39
N PHE A 34 9.85 -17.04 5.06
CA PHE A 34 9.39 -17.67 6.31
C PHE A 34 9.25 -16.70 7.49
N ILE A 35 10.10 -15.67 7.58
CA ILE A 35 10.00 -14.63 8.63
C ILE A 35 8.92 -13.61 8.29
N ALA A 36 8.78 -13.24 7.01
CA ALA A 36 7.70 -12.38 6.53
C ALA A 36 6.29 -12.99 6.75
N SER A 37 6.18 -14.32 6.93
CA SER A 37 4.92 -15.03 7.22
C SER A 37 4.19 -14.58 8.49
N TYR A 38 4.83 -13.79 9.36
CA TYR A 38 4.27 -13.30 10.62
C TYR A 38 3.73 -11.88 10.56
N ILE A 39 3.77 -11.21 9.41
CA ILE A 39 3.08 -9.94 9.21
C ILE A 39 1.62 -10.26 8.90
N ILE A 40 0.79 -10.25 9.95
CA ILE A 40 -0.64 -10.51 9.90
C ILE A 40 -1.31 -9.36 9.17
N VAL A 41 -2.12 -9.64 8.13
CA VAL A 41 -3.08 -8.67 7.58
C VAL A 41 -4.01 -8.25 8.72
N PRO A 42 -4.04 -6.98 9.13
CA PRO A 42 -4.94 -6.51 10.17
C PRO A 42 -6.38 -6.93 9.90
N ALA A 43 -7.08 -7.45 10.91
CA ALA A 43 -8.42 -8.01 10.76
C ALA A 43 -9.44 -7.02 10.15
N HIS A 44 -9.25 -5.71 10.32
CA HIS A 44 -10.10 -4.67 9.73
C HIS A 44 -9.91 -4.50 8.21
N LEU A 45 -8.78 -4.94 7.65
CA LEU A 45 -8.56 -5.00 6.20
C LEU A 45 -9.15 -6.26 5.57
N GLN A 46 -9.50 -7.26 6.39
CA GLN A 46 -10.16 -8.49 5.93
C GLN A 46 -11.69 -8.33 5.77
N SER A 47 -12.27 -7.23 6.26
CA SER A 47 -13.72 -7.11 6.47
C SER A 47 -14.53 -6.36 5.41
N LEU A 48 -13.94 -5.93 4.28
CA LEU A 48 -14.78 -5.43 3.17
C LEU A 48 -15.22 -6.62 2.29
N PRO A 49 -16.51 -6.74 1.96
CA PRO A 49 -17.07 -7.93 1.32
C PRO A 49 -16.39 -8.22 -0.02
N ALA A 50 -15.75 -9.37 -0.11
CA ALA A 50 -14.90 -9.81 -1.22
C ALA A 50 -15.64 -10.16 -2.52
N ASP A 51 -16.91 -9.79 -2.71
CA ASP A 51 -17.74 -10.32 -3.80
C ASP A 51 -18.60 -9.29 -4.54
N ARG A 52 -18.50 -7.99 -4.23
CA ARG A 52 -19.33 -6.98 -4.93
C ARG A 52 -18.48 -6.09 -5.83
N LYS A 53 -18.60 -6.27 -7.15
CA LYS A 53 -18.09 -5.32 -8.14
C LYS A 53 -18.78 -3.96 -7.95
N ILE A 54 -18.08 -3.03 -7.31
CA ILE A 54 -18.50 -1.63 -7.15
C ILE A 54 -18.48 -0.98 -8.53
N THR A 55 -19.67 -0.68 -9.04
CA THR A 55 -19.83 0.12 -10.25
C THR A 55 -20.01 1.58 -9.83
N VAL A 56 -19.16 2.46 -10.34
CA VAL A 56 -19.28 3.90 -10.05
C VAL A 56 -20.52 4.47 -10.73
N GLN A 57 -21.51 4.85 -9.91
CA GLN A 57 -22.79 5.44 -10.33
C GLN A 57 -23.06 6.80 -9.67
N ASN A 58 -22.57 6.99 -8.44
CA ASN A 58 -22.73 8.19 -7.62
C ASN A 58 -21.50 8.39 -6.71
N TRP A 59 -21.46 9.49 -5.96
CA TRP A 59 -20.35 9.80 -5.05
C TRP A 59 -20.10 8.72 -3.99
N GLN A 60 -21.14 8.11 -3.43
CA GLN A 60 -20.99 7.04 -2.44
C GLN A 60 -20.29 5.80 -3.04
N SER A 61 -20.71 5.36 -4.23
CA SER A 61 -20.05 4.25 -4.93
C SER A 61 -18.63 4.60 -5.39
N PHE A 62 -18.37 5.87 -5.67
CA PHE A 62 -17.02 6.35 -6.02
C PHE A 62 -16.09 6.35 -4.80
N GLU A 63 -16.59 6.76 -3.63
CA GLU A 63 -15.85 6.68 -2.38
C GLU A 63 -15.50 5.23 -2.02
N GLN A 64 -16.48 4.32 -2.07
CA GLN A 64 -16.24 2.89 -1.83
C GLN A 64 -15.24 2.31 -2.82
N TRP A 65 -15.32 2.70 -4.10
CA TRP A 65 -14.36 2.27 -5.11
C TRP A 65 -12.95 2.81 -4.81
N THR A 66 -12.85 4.06 -4.38
CA THR A 66 -11.56 4.73 -4.05
C THR A 66 -10.88 4.05 -2.87
N GLU A 67 -11.63 3.79 -1.80
CA GLU A 67 -11.14 3.10 -0.61
C GLU A 67 -10.72 1.67 -0.91
N ALA A 68 -11.57 0.89 -1.61
CA ALA A 68 -11.25 -0.49 -1.94
C ALA A 68 -10.02 -0.60 -2.86
N SER A 69 -9.87 0.34 -3.80
CA SER A 69 -8.71 0.41 -4.70
C SER A 69 -7.42 0.79 -3.95
N ALA A 70 -7.49 1.75 -3.02
CA ALA A 70 -6.35 2.16 -2.20
C ALA A 70 -5.89 1.05 -1.24
N LEU A 71 -6.79 0.14 -0.86
CA LEU A 71 -6.52 -0.95 0.10
C LEU A 71 -6.29 -2.32 -0.57
N CYS A 72 -6.04 -2.38 -1.89
CA CYS A 72 -5.80 -3.62 -2.64
C CYS A 72 -6.88 -4.70 -2.51
N HIS A 73 -8.16 -4.33 -2.52
CA HIS A 73 -9.21 -5.33 -2.49
C HIS A 73 -9.29 -6.05 -3.84
N LYS A 74 -9.05 -7.37 -3.85
CA LYS A 74 -8.88 -8.23 -5.05
C LYS A 74 -10.01 -8.18 -6.09
N THR A 75 -11.20 -7.69 -5.73
CA THR A 75 -12.33 -7.56 -6.65
C THR A 75 -12.27 -6.32 -7.54
N PHE A 76 -11.29 -5.44 -7.37
CA PHE A 76 -11.23 -4.16 -8.06
C PHE A 76 -10.06 -4.13 -9.04
N TRP A 77 -10.38 -4.47 -10.28
CA TRP A 77 -9.44 -4.56 -11.37
C TRP A 77 -9.10 -3.16 -11.89
N PHE A 78 -7.83 -2.80 -11.79
CA PHE A 78 -7.25 -1.54 -12.27
C PHE A 78 -7.42 -1.33 -13.79
N GLU A 79 -7.64 -2.41 -14.54
CA GLU A 79 -7.99 -2.38 -15.97
C GLU A 79 -9.18 -1.46 -16.29
N SER A 80 -10.03 -1.15 -15.31
CA SER A 80 -11.20 -0.29 -15.50
C SER A 80 -10.91 1.22 -15.44
N VAL A 81 -9.82 1.65 -14.80
CA VAL A 81 -9.60 3.05 -14.39
C VAL A 81 -9.35 3.98 -15.59
N GLN A 82 -8.74 3.44 -16.64
CA GLN A 82 -8.48 4.14 -17.91
C GLN A 82 -9.56 3.86 -18.97
N THR A 83 -10.60 3.06 -18.66
CA THR A 83 -11.65 2.78 -19.66
C THR A 83 -12.47 4.03 -19.95
N PRO A 84 -12.83 4.29 -21.23
CA PRO A 84 -13.67 5.43 -21.58
C PRO A 84 -15.02 5.44 -20.83
N HIS A 85 -15.56 4.26 -20.49
CA HIS A 85 -16.79 4.15 -19.71
C HIS A 85 -16.59 4.69 -18.28
N PHE A 86 -15.54 4.27 -17.58
CA PHE A 86 -15.24 4.74 -16.24
C PHE A 86 -14.96 6.25 -16.21
N LEU A 87 -14.10 6.74 -17.11
CA LEU A 87 -13.74 8.15 -17.20
C LEU A 87 -14.97 9.04 -17.44
N ARG A 88 -15.90 8.63 -18.30
CA ARG A 88 -17.18 9.33 -18.49
C ARG A 88 -18.03 9.38 -17.23
N LYS A 89 -18.07 8.28 -16.45
CA LYS A 89 -18.84 8.21 -15.21
C LYS A 89 -18.28 9.14 -14.15
N ILE A 90 -16.97 9.11 -13.89
CA ILE A 90 -16.37 10.01 -12.88
C ILE A 90 -16.43 11.48 -13.33
N LYS A 91 -16.31 11.76 -14.63
CA LYS A 91 -16.53 13.10 -15.19
C LYS A 91 -17.96 13.58 -14.97
N SER A 92 -18.96 12.70 -15.08
CA SER A 92 -20.37 13.05 -14.76
C SER A 92 -20.61 13.33 -13.28
N LEU A 93 -19.74 12.85 -12.38
CA LEU A 93 -19.74 13.22 -10.97
C LEU A 93 -19.07 14.58 -10.71
N GLY A 94 -18.44 15.19 -11.73
CA GLY A 94 -17.74 16.47 -11.60
C GLY A 94 -16.24 16.33 -11.30
N VAL A 95 -15.67 15.12 -11.40
CA VAL A 95 -14.22 14.93 -11.33
C VAL A 95 -13.59 15.46 -12.63
N ASN A 96 -12.55 16.29 -12.49
CA ASN A 96 -11.82 16.77 -13.66
C ASN A 96 -10.87 15.68 -14.16
N VAL A 97 -11.15 15.14 -15.34
CA VAL A 97 -10.38 14.07 -15.98
C VAL A 97 -9.73 14.64 -17.22
N ASP A 98 -8.41 14.55 -17.31
CA ASP A 98 -7.71 14.78 -18.57
C ASP A 98 -7.92 13.59 -19.50
N THR A 99 -8.43 13.84 -20.71
CA THR A 99 -8.78 12.80 -21.69
C THR A 99 -7.92 12.88 -22.95
N HIS A 100 -6.71 13.47 -22.89
CA HIS A 100 -5.83 13.52 -24.06
C HIS A 100 -5.46 12.09 -24.54
N PRO A 101 -5.52 11.80 -25.86
CA PRO A 101 -5.75 10.43 -26.33
C PRO A 101 -4.55 9.79 -27.05
N GLN A 102 -3.30 10.13 -26.69
CA GLN A 102 -2.12 9.71 -27.48
C GLN A 102 -1.15 8.77 -26.75
N GLU A 103 -1.11 8.79 -25.43
CA GLU A 103 -0.43 7.81 -24.57
C GLU A 103 -1.38 7.61 -23.39
N LEU A 104 -1.65 6.38 -22.94
CA LEU A 104 -2.52 6.15 -21.78
C LEU A 104 -1.92 6.91 -20.60
N PRO A 105 -2.47 8.08 -20.19
CA PRO A 105 -1.75 8.93 -19.27
C PRO A 105 -1.84 8.35 -17.86
N ASP A 106 -0.83 8.65 -17.05
CA ASP A 106 -0.94 8.64 -15.60
C ASP A 106 -2.21 9.40 -15.23
N ALA A 107 -3.18 8.71 -14.63
CA ALA A 107 -4.44 9.33 -14.31
C ALA A 107 -4.25 10.08 -13.01
N LYS A 108 -4.29 11.41 -13.04
CA LYS A 108 -4.22 12.27 -11.86
C LYS A 108 -5.47 13.12 -11.76
N TRP A 109 -6.21 12.96 -10.66
CA TRP A 109 -7.49 13.63 -10.43
C TRP A 109 -7.48 14.37 -9.10
N GLU A 110 -7.81 15.66 -9.13
CA GLU A 110 -8.07 16.44 -7.93
C GLU A 110 -9.51 16.19 -7.44
N ILE A 111 -9.65 15.89 -6.16
CA ILE A 111 -10.93 15.55 -5.55
C ILE A 111 -11.38 16.71 -4.67
N LYS A 112 -12.47 17.37 -5.08
CA LYS A 112 -13.09 18.48 -4.34
C LYS A 112 -14.26 18.05 -3.46
N HIS A 113 -14.82 16.88 -3.73
CA HIS A 113 -15.90 16.30 -2.93
C HIS A 113 -15.32 15.54 -1.74
N HIS A 114 -16.08 15.41 -0.66
CA HIS A 114 -15.68 14.54 0.45
C HIS A 114 -15.66 13.08 -0.03
N VAL A 115 -14.47 12.49 -0.04
CA VAL A 115 -14.17 11.07 -0.27
C VAL A 115 -13.17 10.66 0.79
N GLY A 116 -13.44 9.57 1.50
CA GLY A 116 -12.59 9.05 2.56
C GLY A 116 -11.86 7.77 2.20
N VAL A 117 -10.68 7.57 2.80
CA VAL A 117 -10.02 6.26 2.93
C VAL A 117 -9.60 6.11 4.38
N LEU A 118 -10.07 5.06 5.06
CA LEU A 118 -9.83 4.84 6.50
C LEU A 118 -10.24 6.07 7.35
N GLY A 119 -11.31 6.75 6.96
CA GLY A 119 -11.79 7.98 7.61
C GLY A 119 -10.95 9.24 7.33
N MET A 120 -9.92 9.15 6.49
CA MET A 120 -9.08 10.30 6.11
C MET A 120 -9.55 10.89 4.78
N SER A 121 -9.66 12.23 4.72
CA SER A 121 -10.09 12.92 3.51
C SER A 121 -9.06 12.78 2.39
N VAL A 122 -9.53 12.38 1.21
CA VAL A 122 -8.74 12.31 -0.02
C VAL A 122 -8.79 13.65 -0.73
N SER A 123 -7.62 14.16 -1.12
CA SER A 123 -7.51 15.38 -1.93
C SER A 123 -7.20 15.09 -3.40
N GLN A 124 -6.57 13.95 -3.68
CA GLN A 124 -6.07 13.59 -5.00
C GLN A 124 -6.07 12.08 -5.16
N ILE A 125 -6.38 11.61 -6.37
CA ILE A 125 -6.22 10.22 -6.80
C ILE A 125 -5.18 10.20 -7.90
N GLN A 126 -4.31 9.21 -7.87
CA GLN A 126 -3.34 8.95 -8.92
C GLN A 126 -3.32 7.46 -9.26
N TYR A 127 -3.18 7.17 -10.55
CA TYR A 127 -2.97 5.84 -11.09
C TYR A 127 -1.80 5.84 -12.07
N TRP A 128 -0.99 4.80 -11.98
CA TRP A 128 0.13 4.51 -12.86
C TRP A 128 0.07 3.03 -13.25
N GLY A 129 0.28 2.71 -14.53
CA GLY A 129 0.27 1.33 -15.02
C GLY A 129 1.36 1.12 -16.06
N ASP A 130 2.30 0.23 -15.73
CA ASP A 130 3.36 -0.28 -16.63
C ASP A 130 3.61 -1.77 -16.30
N SER A 131 4.84 -2.18 -15.95
CA SER A 131 5.21 -3.55 -15.51
C SER A 131 4.73 -3.84 -14.07
N GLY A 132 3.43 -3.68 -13.86
CA GLY A 132 2.72 -3.57 -12.60
C GLY A 132 1.88 -2.30 -12.55
N SER A 133 0.88 -2.27 -11.67
CA SER A 133 0.00 -1.12 -11.52
C SER A 133 0.01 -0.57 -10.10
N GLU A 134 -0.07 0.76 -10.00
CA GLU A 134 -0.20 1.47 -8.74
C GLU A 134 -1.42 2.38 -8.78
N PHE A 135 -2.25 2.26 -7.75
CA PHE A 135 -3.29 3.22 -7.46
C PHE A 135 -3.04 3.80 -6.09
N PHE A 136 -3.08 5.12 -5.98
CA PHE A 136 -2.89 5.78 -4.70
C PHE A 136 -3.67 7.07 -4.58
N VAL A 137 -3.92 7.42 -3.34
CA VAL A 137 -4.64 8.62 -2.96
C VAL A 137 -3.78 9.46 -2.04
N ARG A 138 -3.81 10.77 -2.22
CA ARG A 138 -3.27 11.70 -1.23
C ARG A 138 -4.31 11.92 -0.15
N VAL A 139 -3.96 11.61 1.09
CA VAL A 139 -4.79 11.88 2.26
C VAL A 139 -4.27 13.07 3.05
N ASN A 140 -5.18 13.82 3.66
CA ASN A 140 -4.89 14.93 4.55
C ASN A 140 -4.50 14.43 5.95
N SER A 141 -3.44 13.62 6.02
CA SER A 141 -2.91 13.07 7.27
C SER A 141 -1.43 12.75 7.15
N PRO A 142 -0.65 12.93 8.23
CA PRO A 142 0.78 12.66 8.24
C PRO A 142 1.08 11.16 8.22
N PRO A 143 2.28 10.73 7.78
CA PRO A 143 2.56 9.32 7.52
C PRO A 143 2.44 8.42 8.74
N ASP A 144 2.84 8.87 9.92
CA ASP A 144 2.78 8.11 11.17
C ASP A 144 1.35 7.74 11.56
N VAL A 145 0.40 8.66 11.39
CA VAL A 145 -1.03 8.43 11.61
C VAL A 145 -1.56 7.37 10.64
N VAL A 146 -1.19 7.51 9.37
CA VAL A 146 -1.62 6.59 8.31
C VAL A 146 -1.08 5.18 8.55
N ILE A 147 0.21 5.06 8.85
CA ILE A 147 0.89 3.78 9.16
C ILE A 147 0.20 3.09 10.33
N LYS A 148 -0.10 3.84 11.39
CA LYS A 148 -0.80 3.33 12.57
C LYS A 148 -2.21 2.86 12.23
N SER A 149 -2.97 3.63 11.47
CA SER A 149 -4.34 3.28 11.06
C SER A 149 -4.36 2.00 10.22
N LEU A 150 -3.40 1.84 9.31
CA LEU A 150 -3.25 0.64 8.48
C LEU A 150 -2.69 -0.56 9.24
N GLY A 151 -2.12 -0.38 10.44
CA GLY A 151 -1.31 -1.42 11.08
C GLY A 151 -0.11 -1.84 10.20
N ALA A 152 0.43 -0.91 9.40
CA ALA A 152 1.47 -1.19 8.44
C ALA A 152 2.83 -1.40 9.11
N GLY A 153 3.60 -2.36 8.57
CA GLY A 153 4.95 -2.67 9.04
C GLY A 153 6.02 -1.97 8.22
N ALA A 154 7.27 -2.06 8.69
CA ALA A 154 8.43 -1.59 7.94
C ALA A 154 8.54 -2.31 6.57
N LEU A 155 9.11 -1.61 5.58
CA LEU A 155 9.31 -2.15 4.24
C LEU A 155 10.16 -3.44 4.28
N PRO A 156 9.70 -4.55 3.69
CA PRO A 156 10.53 -5.73 3.56
C PRO A 156 11.72 -5.47 2.64
N LYS A 157 12.90 -6.03 3.00
CA LYS A 157 14.17 -5.79 2.30
C LYS A 157 14.18 -6.15 0.80
N TYR A 158 13.19 -6.90 0.33
CA TYR A 158 13.06 -7.39 -1.04
C TYR A 158 12.22 -6.49 -1.97
N PHE A 159 11.78 -5.31 -1.51
CA PHE A 159 11.24 -4.25 -2.37
C PHE A 159 12.21 -3.05 -2.47
N PRO A 160 13.41 -3.20 -3.06
CA PRO A 160 14.50 -2.24 -2.89
C PRO A 160 14.32 -0.90 -3.62
N GLU A 161 13.26 -0.71 -4.42
CA GLU A 161 13.17 0.43 -5.35
C GLU A 161 11.95 1.32 -5.16
N LEU A 162 11.28 1.23 -4.01
CA LEU A 162 10.01 1.89 -3.79
C LEU A 162 10.15 2.82 -2.58
N ASN A 163 9.94 4.12 -2.78
CA ASN A 163 10.01 5.19 -1.75
C ASN A 163 8.87 5.07 -0.71
N TYR A 164 8.64 3.88 -0.19
CA TYR A 164 7.58 3.54 0.75
C TYR A 164 8.11 3.65 2.17
N LEU A 165 7.31 4.27 3.03
CA LEU A 165 7.59 4.38 4.45
C LEU A 165 7.13 3.12 5.20
N ALA A 166 6.05 2.49 4.75
CA ALA A 166 5.51 1.26 5.32
C ALA A 166 4.66 0.50 4.29
N VAL A 167 4.44 -0.80 4.54
CA VAL A 167 3.58 -1.64 3.71
C VAL A 167 2.74 -2.62 4.52
N VAL A 168 1.66 -3.10 3.92
CA VAL A 168 0.91 -4.30 4.32
C VAL A 168 0.86 -5.22 3.11
N LEU A 169 1.39 -6.44 3.25
CA LEU A 169 1.20 -7.46 2.22
C LEU A 169 -0.23 -7.96 2.28
N THR A 170 -0.92 -8.00 1.15
CA THR A 170 -2.29 -8.53 1.08
C THR A 170 -2.33 -10.04 1.31
N GLU A 171 -1.23 -10.72 1.01
CA GLU A 171 -1.05 -12.16 1.12
C GLU A 171 0.37 -12.51 1.54
N LYS A 172 0.54 -13.77 1.97
CA LYS A 172 1.87 -14.30 2.24
C LYS A 172 2.59 -14.58 0.92
N PRO A 173 3.85 -14.12 0.75
CA PRO A 173 4.67 -14.50 -0.39
C PRO A 173 4.82 -16.02 -0.46
N THR A 174 4.75 -16.57 -1.67
CA THR A 174 4.94 -18.00 -1.93
C THR A 174 5.94 -18.21 -3.07
N LEU A 175 6.35 -19.45 -3.34
CA LEU A 175 7.20 -19.74 -4.50
C LEU A 175 6.51 -19.38 -5.83
N ASN A 176 5.19 -19.53 -5.90
CA ASN A 176 4.39 -19.27 -7.10
C ASN A 176 3.86 -17.83 -7.18
N ASN A 177 3.99 -17.07 -6.09
CA ASN A 177 3.68 -15.64 -6.04
C ASN A 177 4.64 -14.98 -5.03
N PRO A 178 5.89 -14.71 -5.45
CA PRO A 178 6.89 -14.11 -4.58
C PRO A 178 6.62 -12.63 -4.30
N PHE A 179 5.78 -11.98 -5.10
CA PHE A 179 5.46 -10.55 -5.02
C PHE A 179 3.94 -10.35 -4.91
N PRO A 180 3.31 -10.72 -3.79
CA PRO A 180 1.89 -10.46 -3.60
C PRO A 180 1.61 -8.96 -3.61
N ASN A 181 0.38 -8.60 -3.97
CA ASN A 181 -0.07 -7.22 -3.94
C ASN A 181 0.14 -6.63 -2.54
N LEU A 182 0.44 -5.35 -2.48
CA LEU A 182 0.74 -4.68 -1.21
C LEU A 182 0.03 -3.33 -1.15
N ILE A 183 -0.43 -3.01 0.06
CA ILE A 183 -0.83 -1.65 0.42
C ILE A 183 0.44 -0.93 0.88
N PHE A 184 0.67 0.29 0.39
CA PHE A 184 1.82 1.10 0.77
C PHE A 184 1.41 2.43 1.39
N VAL A 185 2.35 3.00 2.13
CA VAL A 185 2.33 4.39 2.58
C VAL A 185 3.56 5.12 2.07
N ARG A 186 3.38 6.32 1.49
CA ARG A 186 4.48 7.24 1.14
C ARG A 186 4.26 8.59 1.81
N GLY A 187 5.34 9.29 2.11
CA GLY A 187 5.26 10.68 2.53
C GLY A 187 5.00 11.60 1.34
N ALA A 188 4.13 12.59 1.50
CA ALA A 188 4.16 13.76 0.63
C ALA A 188 5.33 14.67 1.02
N GLN A 189 5.71 15.61 0.14
CA GLN A 189 6.83 16.53 0.39
C GLN A 189 6.63 17.44 1.62
N ASP A 190 5.38 17.66 2.05
CA ASP A 190 5.03 18.60 3.11
C ASP A 190 4.91 17.98 4.51
N ASN A 191 5.12 16.66 4.66
CA ASN A 191 4.94 15.88 5.89
C ASN A 191 3.55 15.96 6.56
N GLN A 192 2.63 16.77 6.05
CA GLN A 192 1.25 16.91 6.53
C GLN A 192 0.30 15.97 5.78
N HIS A 193 0.73 15.50 4.61
CA HIS A 193 -0.02 14.59 3.77
C HIS A 193 0.78 13.32 3.51
N SER A 194 0.05 12.28 3.15
CA SER A 194 0.61 10.99 2.80
C SER A 194 -0.09 10.45 1.58
N TYR A 195 0.58 9.52 0.91
CA TYR A 195 -0.05 8.69 -0.10
C TYR A 195 -0.34 7.32 0.49
N ILE A 196 -1.58 6.86 0.34
CA ILE A 196 -1.99 5.48 0.61
C ILE A 196 -2.32 4.87 -0.73
N GLY A 197 -1.85 3.66 -0.99
CA GLY A 197 -2.17 3.03 -2.25
C GLY A 197 -1.95 1.54 -2.27
N CYS A 198 -2.41 0.97 -3.36
CA CYS A 198 -2.18 -0.41 -3.72
C CYS A 198 -1.14 -0.49 -4.83
N ARG A 199 -0.23 -1.45 -4.72
CA ARG A 199 0.59 -1.92 -5.82
C ARG A 199 0.25 -3.37 -6.14
N GLU A 200 -0.03 -3.59 -7.42
CA GLU A 200 -0.15 -4.90 -8.04
C GLU A 200 1.09 -5.18 -8.89
N PHE A 201 1.56 -6.43 -8.85
CA PHE A 201 2.71 -6.88 -9.62
C PHE A 201 2.24 -7.84 -10.71
N ASP A 202 2.72 -7.62 -11.93
CA ASP A 202 2.55 -8.57 -13.02
C ASP A 202 3.47 -9.77 -12.72
N TYR A 203 2.90 -10.93 -12.41
CA TYR A 203 3.65 -12.18 -12.19
C TYR A 203 3.02 -13.36 -12.93
#